data_AF-A0AAE8HYH0-F1
#
_entry.id   AF-A0AAE8HYH0-F1
#
_cell.length_a   1.000
_cell.length_b   1.000
_cell.length_c   1.000
_cell.angle_alpha   90.00
_cell.angle_beta   90.00
_cell.angle_gamma   90.00
#
_symmetry.space_group_name_H-M   'P 1'
#
loop_
_entity.id
_entity.type
_entity.pdbx_description
1 polymer ?
#
loop_
_entity_poly.entity_id
_entity_poly.type
_entity_poly.pdbx_seq_one_letter_code
_entity_poly.pdbx_strand_id
1 'polypeptide(L)'
;RRVNKAVEPMTDQDHLHVADRWDLAEDGIGDCEDFQLLKRHLLAQAGLPRRAMRMTVVIDEKGEGHAVLTLITDRGDLVLDNKTNAILPWHKTGYVFIKRESQDAVAWVSLGGVTSPVTTANR
;
A
#
# COMPACT_ATOMS: atom_id res chain seq x y z
N ARG A 1 -7.64 7.29 -7.52
CA ARG A 1 -8.77 7.26 -8.47
C ARG A 1 -8.42 6.56 -9.78
N ARG A 2 -7.53 7.09 -10.64
CA ARG A 2 -7.19 6.45 -11.93
C ARG A 2 -6.75 4.99 -11.77
N VAL A 3 -5.79 4.72 -10.89
CA VAL A 3 -5.30 3.36 -10.61
C VAL A 3 -6.42 2.46 -10.06
N ASN A 4 -7.16 2.91 -9.04
CA ASN A 4 -8.28 2.15 -8.48
C ASN A 4 -9.36 1.74 -9.50
N LYS A 5 -9.45 2.43 -10.64
CA LYS A 5 -10.39 2.12 -11.72
C LYS A 5 -9.75 1.25 -12.82
N ALA A 6 -8.44 1.39 -13.01
CA ALA A 6 -7.73 0.79 -14.14
C ALA A 6 -7.17 -0.60 -13.83
N VAL A 7 -6.99 -0.93 -12.55
CA VAL A 7 -6.49 -2.24 -12.12
C VAL A 7 -7.65 -3.07 -11.58
N GLU A 8 -7.74 -4.31 -12.05
CA GLU A 8 -8.65 -5.33 -11.54
C GLU A 8 -8.03 -6.00 -10.30
N PRO A 9 -8.73 -6.02 -9.15
CA PRO A 9 -8.20 -6.63 -7.94
C PRO A 9 -8.23 -8.16 -8.02
N MET A 10 -7.06 -8.78 -7.91
CA MET A 10 -6.89 -10.24 -7.87
C MET A 10 -5.62 -10.57 -7.08
N THR A 11 -5.67 -11.59 -6.22
CA THR A 11 -4.49 -12.03 -5.45
C THR A 11 -3.45 -12.65 -6.37
N ASP A 12 -2.17 -12.56 -5.98
CA ASP A 12 -1.08 -13.22 -6.72
C ASP A 12 -1.25 -14.73 -6.85
N GLN A 13 -1.90 -15.36 -5.87
CA GLN A 13 -2.16 -16.78 -5.90
C GLN A 13 -3.17 -17.16 -6.99
N ASP A 14 -4.17 -16.32 -7.23
CA ASP A 14 -5.18 -16.53 -8.27
C ASP A 14 -4.65 -16.10 -9.66
N HIS A 15 -3.84 -15.04 -9.71
CA HIS A 15 -3.33 -14.46 -10.95
C HIS A 15 -2.06 -15.18 -11.44
N LEU A 16 -1.03 -15.24 -10.60
CA LEU A 16 0.33 -15.67 -10.94
C LEU A 16 0.68 -17.05 -10.36
N HIS A 17 -0.22 -17.66 -9.59
CA HIS A 17 -0.03 -18.95 -8.91
C HIS A 17 1.16 -18.96 -7.93
N VAL A 18 1.49 -17.80 -7.37
CA VAL A 18 2.53 -17.62 -6.34
C VAL A 18 1.92 -16.99 -5.09
N ALA A 19 2.58 -17.14 -3.94
CA ALA A 19 2.01 -16.70 -2.67
C ALA A 19 1.93 -15.16 -2.53
N ASP A 20 2.98 -14.45 -2.96
CA ASP A 20 3.12 -12.99 -2.85
C ASP A 20 4.27 -12.57 -3.78
N ARG A 21 4.01 -11.64 -4.70
CA ARG A 21 4.96 -11.08 -5.66
C ARG A 21 4.59 -9.63 -5.94
N TRP A 22 5.50 -8.75 -5.54
CA TRP A 22 5.34 -7.31 -5.71
C TRP A 22 5.72 -6.88 -7.13
N ASP A 23 4.76 -6.35 -7.90
CA ASP A 23 4.94 -5.86 -9.27
C ASP A 23 4.21 -4.50 -9.49
N LEU A 24 4.25 -3.98 -10.71
CA LEU A 24 3.59 -2.71 -11.09
C LEU A 24 2.19 -2.90 -11.69
N ALA A 25 1.62 -4.10 -11.64
CA ALA A 25 0.36 -4.47 -12.31
C ALA A 25 0.33 -3.99 -13.77
N GLU A 26 1.39 -4.26 -14.54
CA GLU A 26 1.54 -3.75 -15.92
C GLU A 26 0.47 -4.31 -16.88
N ASP A 27 -0.09 -5.48 -16.57
CA ASP A 27 -1.21 -6.10 -17.30
C ASP A 27 -2.60 -5.62 -16.81
N GLY A 28 -2.63 -4.74 -15.80
CA GLY A 28 -3.85 -4.21 -15.23
C GLY A 28 -4.51 -5.13 -14.20
N ILE A 29 -3.82 -6.15 -13.70
CA ILE A 29 -4.29 -7.04 -12.63
C ILE A 29 -3.28 -6.98 -11.48
N GLY A 30 -3.75 -6.98 -10.24
CA GLY A 30 -2.89 -7.08 -9.07
C GLY A 30 -3.66 -6.99 -7.77
N ASP A 31 -2.97 -7.15 -6.65
CA ASP A 31 -3.56 -6.98 -5.33
C ASP A 31 -3.07 -5.68 -4.66
N CYS A 32 -3.19 -5.58 -3.34
CA CYS A 32 -3.09 -4.28 -2.69
C CYS A 32 -1.70 -3.64 -2.82
N GLU A 33 -0.62 -4.42 -2.76
CA GLU A 33 0.75 -3.92 -2.95
C GLU A 33 0.95 -3.39 -4.36
N ASP A 34 0.46 -4.09 -5.38
CA ASP A 34 0.67 -3.71 -6.78
C ASP A 34 -0.04 -2.39 -7.08
N PHE A 35 -1.27 -2.24 -6.60
CA PHE A 35 -2.00 -0.96 -6.69
C PHE A 35 -1.20 0.18 -6.07
N GLN A 36 -0.54 -0.07 -4.94
CA GLN A 36 0.22 0.96 -4.22
C GLN A 36 1.56 1.26 -4.88
N LEU A 37 2.25 0.25 -5.40
CA LEU A 37 3.48 0.39 -6.16
C LEU A 37 3.22 1.15 -7.46
N LEU A 38 2.15 0.83 -8.19
CA LEU A 38 1.76 1.57 -9.39
C LEU A 38 1.40 3.03 -9.08
N LYS A 39 0.64 3.30 -8.00
CA LYS A 39 0.37 4.68 -7.55
C LYS A 39 1.68 5.42 -7.25
N ARG A 40 2.59 4.79 -6.50
CA ARG A 40 3.90 5.38 -6.15
C ARG A 40 4.72 5.69 -7.40
N HIS A 41 4.76 4.76 -8.36
CA HIS A 41 5.45 4.92 -9.62
C HIS A 41 4.93 6.14 -10.40
N LEU A 42 3.60 6.21 -10.60
CA LEU A 42 2.96 7.30 -11.34
C LEU A 42 3.07 8.66 -10.63
N LEU A 43 2.98 8.68 -9.30
CA LEU A 43 3.18 9.91 -8.52
C LEU A 43 4.64 10.39 -8.61
N ALA A 44 5.61 9.47 -8.60
CA ALA A 44 7.01 9.81 -8.81
C ALA A 44 7.26 10.39 -10.21
N GLN A 45 6.67 9.79 -11.24
CA GLN A 45 6.72 10.32 -12.60
C GLN A 45 6.09 11.71 -12.72
N ALA A 46 5.04 11.98 -11.94
CA ALA A 46 4.39 13.29 -11.85
C ALA A 46 5.17 14.32 -10.99
N GLY A 47 6.35 13.96 -10.47
CA GLY A 47 7.23 14.86 -9.73
C GLY A 47 7.10 14.81 -8.20
N LEU A 48 6.24 13.95 -7.64
CA LEU A 48 6.18 13.78 -6.19
C LEU A 48 7.46 13.06 -5.71
N PRO A 49 8.21 13.60 -4.73
CA PRO A 49 9.49 13.03 -4.38
C PRO A 49 9.29 11.67 -3.69
N ARG A 50 10.06 10.66 -4.10
CA ARG A 50 10.00 9.30 -3.52
C ARG A 50 10.16 9.28 -2.00
N ARG A 51 10.93 10.22 -1.43
CA ARG A 51 11.10 10.37 0.03
C ARG A 51 9.80 10.73 0.77
N ALA A 52 8.79 11.27 0.09
CA ALA A 52 7.48 11.57 0.67
C ALA A 52 6.50 10.39 0.58
N MET A 53 6.88 9.28 -0.04
CA MET A 53 6.01 8.12 -0.30
C MET A 53 6.56 6.86 0.35
N ARG A 54 5.77 6.20 1.19
CA ARG A 54 6.17 4.98 1.89
C ARG A 54 5.14 3.88 1.70
N MET A 55 5.61 2.69 1.32
CA MET A 55 4.80 1.48 1.42
C MET A 55 4.59 1.16 2.90
N THR A 56 3.35 0.89 3.27
CA THR A 56 2.95 0.64 4.65
C THR A 56 2.06 -0.58 4.71
N VAL A 57 2.38 -1.50 5.61
CA VAL A 57 1.58 -2.68 5.90
C VAL A 57 0.73 -2.42 7.14
N VAL A 58 -0.56 -2.69 7.02
CA VAL A 58 -1.57 -2.50 8.05
C VAL A 58 -2.38 -3.78 8.25
N ILE A 59 -3.12 -3.82 9.36
CA ILE A 59 -4.26 -4.73 9.52
C ILE A 59 -5.52 -3.90 9.29
N ASP A 60 -6.37 -4.37 8.38
CA ASP A 60 -7.58 -3.69 7.99
C ASP A 60 -8.74 -3.91 8.98
N GLU A 61 -9.93 -3.39 8.66
CA GLU A 61 -11.11 -3.50 9.52
C GLU A 61 -11.64 -4.94 9.70
N LYS A 62 -11.21 -5.88 8.86
CA LYS A 62 -11.57 -7.31 8.94
C LYS A 62 -10.52 -8.13 9.68
N GLY A 63 -9.40 -7.52 10.08
CA GLY A 63 -8.27 -8.24 10.69
C GLY A 63 -7.31 -8.84 9.69
N GLU A 64 -7.39 -8.46 8.41
CA GLU A 64 -6.56 -9.00 7.32
C GLU A 64 -5.36 -8.09 7.04
N GLY A 65 -4.26 -8.67 6.55
CA GLY A 65 -3.11 -7.91 6.10
C GLY A 65 -3.44 -7.09 4.85
N HIS A 66 -3.03 -5.82 4.83
CA HIS A 66 -3.29 -4.91 3.71
C HIS A 66 -2.11 -3.96 3.50
N ALA A 67 -1.83 -3.61 2.25
CA ALA A 67 -0.81 -2.63 1.87
C ALA A 67 -1.46 -1.32 1.43
N VAL A 68 -0.95 -0.22 1.97
CA VAL A 68 -1.37 1.14 1.62
C VAL A 68 -0.17 2.03 1.30
N LEU A 69 -0.39 3.09 0.53
CA LEU A 69 0.63 4.07 0.24
C LEU A 69 0.47 5.25 1.19
N THR A 70 1.44 5.45 2.07
CA THR A 70 1.47 6.61 2.98
C THR A 70 2.24 7.76 2.35
N LEU A 71 1.61 8.94 2.30
CA LEU A 71 2.23 10.20 1.92
C LEU A 71 2.58 11.00 3.18
N ILE A 72 3.87 11.29 3.35
CA ILE A 72 4.37 12.15 4.42
C ILE A 72 4.25 13.60 3.96
N THR A 73 3.47 14.39 4.67
CA THR A 73 3.23 15.81 4.33
C THR A 73 3.44 16.70 5.54
N ASP A 74 3.54 18.01 5.31
CA ASP A 74 3.61 19.05 6.35
C ASP A 74 2.31 19.19 7.16
N ARG A 75 1.21 18.61 6.68
CA ARG A 75 -0.11 18.57 7.36
C ARG A 75 -0.41 17.21 7.99
N GLY A 76 0.60 16.34 8.06
CA GLY A 76 0.51 14.97 8.60
C GLY A 76 0.45 13.89 7.52
N ASP A 77 0.40 12.64 7.98
CA ASP A 77 0.45 11.47 7.10
C ASP A 77 -0.93 11.19 6.49
N LEU A 78 -0.96 11.09 5.15
CA LEU A 78 -2.15 10.76 4.36
C LEU A 78 -2.02 9.35 3.79
N VAL A 79 -3.15 8.67 3.61
CA VAL A 79 -3.21 7.30 3.10
C VAL A 79 -3.93 7.28 1.76
N LEU A 80 -3.28 6.66 0.78
CA LEU A 80 -3.87 6.26 -0.49
C LEU A 80 -4.10 4.75 -0.44
N ASP A 81 -5.30 4.34 -0.84
CA ASP A 81 -5.80 2.99 -0.71
C ASP A 81 -6.47 2.53 -2.03
N ASN A 82 -6.53 1.23 -2.29
CA ASN A 82 -7.32 0.62 -3.36
C ASN A 82 -8.77 0.31 -2.91
N LYS A 83 -9.00 0.03 -1.62
CA LYS A 83 -10.35 -0.25 -1.06
C LYS A 83 -11.29 0.97 -1.08
N THR A 84 -10.74 2.18 -1.13
CA THR A 84 -11.51 3.43 -1.23
C THR A 84 -10.81 4.46 -2.10
N ASN A 85 -11.59 5.36 -2.70
CA ASN A 85 -11.08 6.51 -3.45
C ASN A 85 -10.85 7.75 -2.57
N ALA A 86 -11.24 7.71 -1.29
CA ALA A 86 -10.98 8.80 -0.35
C ALA A 86 -9.49 8.81 0.05
N ILE A 87 -8.89 10.00 0.11
CA ILE A 87 -7.58 10.19 0.73
C ILE A 87 -7.84 10.59 2.18
N LEU A 88 -7.38 9.78 3.11
CA LEU A 88 -7.68 9.95 4.53
C LEU A 88 -6.40 10.21 5.33
N PRO A 89 -6.45 11.02 6.40
CA PRO A 89 -5.43 11.00 7.43
C PRO A 89 -5.29 9.60 8.02
N TRP A 90 -4.07 9.17 8.35
CA TRP A 90 -3.79 7.81 8.83
C TRP A 90 -4.68 7.38 10.02
N HIS A 91 -4.93 8.28 10.97
CA HIS A 91 -5.75 8.02 12.16
C HIS A 91 -7.26 7.94 11.88
N LYS A 92 -7.71 8.23 10.65
CA LYS A 92 -9.11 8.14 10.24
C LYS A 92 -9.41 6.91 9.37
N THR A 93 -8.40 6.10 9.03
CA THR A 93 -8.63 4.88 8.23
C THR A 93 -9.28 3.76 9.04
N GLY A 94 -9.10 3.76 10.36
CA GLY A 94 -9.51 2.67 11.24
C GLY A 94 -8.56 1.47 11.23
N TYR A 95 -7.43 1.56 10.52
CA TYR A 95 -6.46 0.48 10.40
C TYR A 95 -5.46 0.46 11.55
N VAL A 96 -4.91 -0.73 11.83
CA VAL A 96 -3.79 -0.90 12.74
C VAL A 96 -2.49 -0.91 11.93
N PHE A 97 -1.61 0.05 12.17
CA PHE A 97 -0.36 0.19 11.42
C PHE A 97 0.73 -0.70 12.00
N ILE A 98 1.32 -1.56 11.17
CA ILE A 98 2.25 -2.61 11.63
C ILE A 98 3.70 -2.26 11.31
N LYS A 99 4.01 -2.04 10.03
CA LYS A 99 5.35 -1.73 9.55
C LYS A 99 5.30 -0.84 8.32
N ARG A 100 6.37 -0.09 8.08
CA ARG A 100 6.49 0.83 6.95
C ARG A 100 7.92 0.84 6.45
N GLU A 101 8.12 1.19 5.17
CA GLU A 101 9.45 1.53 4.66
C GLU A 101 10.11 2.61 5.53
N SER A 102 11.39 2.44 5.82
CA SER A 102 12.19 3.41 6.58
C SER A 102 12.33 4.73 5.81
N GLN A 103 12.54 5.82 6.56
CA GLN A 103 12.89 7.11 5.95
C GLN A 103 14.39 7.24 5.69
N ASP A 104 15.20 6.50 6.45
CA ASP A 104 16.64 6.73 6.54
C ASP A 104 17.47 5.60 5.91
N ALA A 105 16.84 4.46 5.60
CA ALA A 105 17.51 3.28 5.05
C ALA A 105 16.61 2.48 4.12
N VAL A 106 17.21 1.57 3.34
CA VAL A 106 16.48 0.53 2.60
C VAL A 106 16.13 -0.60 3.57
N ALA A 107 15.14 -0.36 4.42
CA ALA A 107 14.70 -1.27 5.46
C ALA A 107 13.23 -1.06 5.80
N TRP A 108 12.60 -2.04 6.44
CA TRP A 108 11.31 -1.88 7.08
C TRP A 108 11.50 -1.50 8.55
N VAL A 109 10.65 -0.60 9.05
CA VAL A 109 10.56 -0.24 10.47
C VAL A 109 9.21 -0.65 11.03
N SER A 110 9.19 -1.21 12.24
CA SER A 110 7.95 -1.49 12.97
C SER A 110 7.33 -0.19 13.48
N LEU A 111 6.01 -0.11 13.44
CA LEU A 111 5.21 1.03 13.93
C LEU A 111 4.40 0.67 15.19
N GLY A 112 4.55 -0.54 15.73
CA GLY A 112 3.83 -1.04 16.91
C GLY A 112 3.95 -2.55 17.10
N GLY A 113 3.81 -3.02 18.34
CA GLY A 113 4.12 -4.38 18.82
C GLY A 113 3.12 -5.50 18.48
N VAL A 114 2.43 -5.40 17.35
CA VAL A 114 1.55 -6.46 16.85
C VAL A 114 2.32 -7.28 15.81
N THR A 115 2.10 -8.59 15.75
CA THR A 115 2.75 -9.47 14.77
C THR A 115 2.45 -9.01 13.35
N SER A 116 3.49 -8.89 12.52
CA SER A 116 3.34 -8.54 11.12
C SER A 116 2.61 -9.63 10.34
N PRO A 117 1.62 -9.29 9.50
CA PRO A 117 1.07 -10.26 8.57
C PRO A 117 2.18 -10.72 7.62
N VAL A 118 2.13 -11.99 7.24
CA VAL A 118 3.11 -12.63 6.35
C VAL A 118 2.85 -12.24 4.89
N THR A 119 1.62 -11.85 4.56
CA THR A 119 1.12 -11.59 3.20
C THR A 119 0.19 -10.37 3.25
N THR A 120 0.14 -9.59 2.18
CA THR A 120 -0.81 -8.48 2.00
C THR A 120 -1.91 -8.79 0.97
N ALA A 121 -2.12 -10.05 0.63
CA ALA A 121 -3.16 -10.46 -0.31
C ALA A 121 -4.57 -10.20 0.25
N ASN A 122 -5.21 -9.12 -0.20
CA ASN A 122 -6.64 -8.90 -0.03
C ASN A 122 -7.28 -8.52 -1.37
N ARG A 123 -8.50 -9.04 -1.62
CA ARG A 123 -9.31 -8.75 -2.82
C ARG A 123 -10.02 -7.41 -2.70
#